data_AF-A0A964VEM1-F1
#
_entry.id   AF-A0A964VEM1-F1
#
_cell.length_a   1.000
_cell.length_b   1.000
_cell.length_c   1.000
_cell.angle_alpha   90.00
_cell.angle_beta   90.00
_cell.angle_gamma   90.00
#
_symmetry.space_group_name_H-M   'P 1'
#
loop_
_entity.id
_entity.type
_entity.pdbx_description
1 polymer ?
#
loop_
_entity_poly.entity_id
_entity_poly.type
_entity_poly.pdbx_seq_one_letter_code
_entity_poly.pdbx_strand_id
1 'polypeptide(L)'
;MRLGWTLLALLWLGAAVDGCCGNDPLLAYLAVPGPPHPAIPQVAMPAEVRRELEGGTWAEFRNVDFRFDEDLVLRIRSLRVIMKVDSDGPVVFDDPDSFVMELAGAETSMGARDITALLGRYVFGYPGAPLKELTVRPEADGQAYHA
;
A
#
# COMPACT_ATOMS: atom_id res chain seq x y z
N MET A 1 -7.04 -62.72 -54.24
CA MET A 1 -6.11 -61.65 -53.82
C MET A 1 -6.80 -60.31 -54.00
N ARG A 2 -7.20 -59.65 -52.91
CA ARG A 2 -7.53 -58.21 -52.77
C ARG A 2 -8.27 -58.00 -51.44
N LEU A 3 -7.55 -58.25 -50.35
CA LEU A 3 -7.98 -58.03 -48.97
C LEU A 3 -6.87 -57.20 -48.33
N GLY A 4 -6.92 -55.87 -48.47
CA GLY A 4 -5.79 -55.05 -48.03
C GLY A 4 -5.99 -53.55 -48.02
N TRP A 5 -7.19 -53.03 -48.31
CA TRP A 5 -7.34 -51.57 -48.44
C TRP A 5 -8.30 -50.91 -47.45
N THR A 6 -9.01 -51.66 -46.62
CA THR A 6 -9.96 -51.09 -45.65
C THR A 6 -9.35 -50.77 -44.28
N LEU A 7 -8.09 -51.12 -44.02
CA LEU A 7 -7.47 -50.90 -42.69
C LEU A 7 -6.73 -49.56 -42.51
N LEU A 8 -6.52 -48.76 -43.56
CA LEU A 8 -5.74 -47.52 -43.43
C LEU A 8 -6.55 -46.24 -43.13
N ALA A 9 -7.88 -46.28 -43.22
CA ALA A 9 -8.72 -45.09 -43.04
C ALA A 9 -9.15 -44.81 -41.58
N LEU A 10 -8.91 -45.73 -40.65
CA LEU A 10 -9.31 -45.58 -39.24
C LEU A 10 -8.20 -45.02 -38.34
N LEU A 11 -7.01 -44.76 -38.87
CA LEU A 11 -5.86 -44.30 -38.07
C LEU A 11 -5.69 -42.77 -38.00
N TRP A 12 -6.65 -41.99 -38.52
CA TRP A 12 -6.61 -40.52 -38.52
C TRP A 12 -7.87 -39.87 -37.93
N LEU A 13 -8.56 -40.54 -37.00
CA LEU A 13 -9.72 -39.96 -36.32
C LEU A 13 -9.69 -40.31 -34.82
N GLY A 14 -8.92 -39.54 -34.04
CA GLY A 14 -8.94 -39.71 -32.58
C GLY A 14 -7.85 -39.01 -31.76
N ALA A 15 -6.88 -38.34 -32.37
CA ALA A 15 -5.93 -37.50 -31.62
C ALA A 15 -6.55 -36.12 -31.31
N ALA A 16 -7.67 -36.11 -30.60
CA ALA A 16 -8.40 -34.90 -30.23
C ALA A 16 -8.93 -34.94 -28.79
N VAL A 17 -8.18 -35.49 -27.82
CA VAL A 17 -8.42 -35.23 -26.39
C VAL A 17 -7.10 -35.41 -25.62
N ASP A 18 -6.18 -34.44 -25.68
CA ASP A 18 -5.09 -34.37 -24.68
C ASP A 18 -4.46 -32.96 -24.56
N GLY A 19 -5.22 -31.93 -24.96
CA GLY A 19 -4.72 -30.55 -25.06
C GLY A 19 -5.22 -29.57 -24.01
N CYS A 20 -5.96 -30.02 -22.99
CA CYS A 20 -6.44 -29.18 -21.89
C CYS A 20 -5.87 -29.61 -20.54
N CYS A 21 -4.64 -30.14 -20.50
CA CYS A 21 -3.85 -30.11 -19.27
C CYS A 21 -3.10 -28.78 -19.22
N GLY A 22 -3.87 -27.69 -19.28
CA GLY A 22 -3.40 -26.37 -18.89
C GLY A 22 -3.04 -26.47 -17.43
N ASN A 23 -1.74 -26.45 -17.16
CA ASN A 23 -1.21 -26.19 -15.84
C ASN A 23 -1.78 -24.81 -15.45
N ASP A 24 -2.85 -24.77 -14.67
CA ASP A 24 -3.49 -23.57 -14.13
C ASP A 24 -2.93 -23.32 -12.70
N PRO A 25 -1.69 -22.79 -12.56
CA PRO A 25 -1.13 -22.49 -11.24
C PRO A 25 -1.95 -21.41 -10.51
N LEU A 26 -2.80 -20.66 -11.22
CA LEU A 26 -3.68 -19.66 -10.63
C LEU A 26 -4.83 -20.27 -9.84
N LEU A 27 -5.42 -21.39 -10.29
CA LEU A 27 -6.46 -22.07 -9.51
C LEU A 27 -5.88 -22.72 -8.26
N ALA A 28 -4.64 -23.23 -8.32
CA ALA A 28 -3.94 -23.74 -7.15
C ALA A 28 -3.64 -22.62 -6.13
N TYR A 29 -3.30 -21.41 -6.58
CA TYR A 29 -3.06 -20.26 -5.69
C TYR A 29 -4.35 -19.78 -5.00
N LEU A 30 -5.48 -19.75 -5.70
CA LEU A 30 -6.78 -19.38 -5.13
C LEU A 30 -7.34 -20.44 -4.17
N ALA A 31 -6.91 -21.70 -4.31
CA ALA A 31 -7.38 -22.82 -3.50
C ALA A 31 -6.62 -22.99 -2.17
N VAL A 32 -5.46 -22.34 -2.00
CA VAL A 32 -4.75 -22.35 -0.71
C VAL A 32 -5.29 -21.20 0.12
N PRO A 33 -6.01 -21.46 1.24
CA PRO A 33 -6.29 -20.39 2.19
C PRO A 33 -4.95 -19.82 2.64
N GLY A 34 -4.71 -18.55 2.32
CA GLY A 34 -3.51 -17.86 2.77
C GLY A 34 -3.35 -18.01 4.29
N PRO A 35 -2.11 -17.94 4.82
CA PRO A 35 -1.92 -17.89 6.26
C PRO A 35 -2.85 -16.81 6.83
N PRO A 36 -3.48 -17.04 8.00
CA PRO A 36 -4.44 -16.10 8.57
C PRO A 36 -3.79 -14.72 8.61
N HIS A 37 -4.21 -13.85 7.69
CA HIS A 37 -3.71 -12.49 7.67
C HIS A 37 -4.33 -11.83 8.91
N PRO A 38 -3.54 -11.12 9.73
CA PRO A 38 -4.14 -10.31 10.78
C PRO A 38 -5.21 -9.43 10.11
N ALA A 39 -6.41 -9.39 10.69
CA ALA A 39 -7.48 -8.58 10.14
C ALA A 39 -6.93 -7.17 9.96
N ILE A 40 -6.96 -6.65 8.72
CA ILE A 40 -6.59 -5.26 8.46
C ILE A 40 -7.55 -4.43 9.33
N PRO A 41 -7.05 -3.64 10.29
CA PRO A 41 -7.91 -2.80 11.09
C PRO A 41 -8.73 -1.92 10.16
N GLN A 42 -10.06 -2.03 10.22
CA GLN A 42 -10.91 -1.10 9.51
C GLN A 42 -10.82 0.24 10.25
N VAL A 43 -9.89 1.08 9.79
CA VAL A 43 -9.79 2.46 10.25
C VAL A 43 -10.93 3.22 9.60
N ALA A 44 -12.01 3.46 10.35
CA ALA A 44 -12.99 4.46 9.94
C ALA A 44 -12.23 5.78 9.83
N MET A 45 -12.18 6.36 8.61
CA MET A 45 -11.61 7.69 8.46
C MET A 45 -12.44 8.63 9.33
N PRO A 46 -11.84 9.29 10.34
CA PRO A 46 -12.57 10.24 11.15
C PRO A 46 -13.11 11.33 10.22
N ALA A 47 -14.33 11.81 10.51
CA ALA A 47 -14.84 13.02 9.87
C ALA A 47 -13.75 14.09 9.94
N GLU A 48 -13.53 14.85 8.85
CA GLU A 48 -12.47 15.87 8.79
C GLU A 48 -12.47 16.70 10.07
N VAL A 49 -11.49 16.45 10.93
CA VAL A 49 -11.41 17.11 12.22
C VAL A 49 -10.82 18.48 11.97
N ARG A 50 -11.66 19.41 11.51
CA ARG A 50 -11.31 20.84 11.54
C ARG A 50 -11.43 21.30 12.99
N ARG A 51 -10.42 20.96 13.79
CA ARG A 51 -10.31 21.52 15.14
C ARG A 51 -9.97 22.99 15.00
N GLU A 52 -10.89 23.82 15.46
CA GLU A 52 -10.61 25.21 15.78
C GLU A 52 -9.50 25.22 16.84
N LEU A 53 -8.47 26.04 16.63
CA LEU A 53 -7.35 26.19 17.56
C LEU A 53 -7.83 26.96 18.79
N GLU A 54 -8.69 26.35 19.60
CA GLU A 54 -9.13 26.96 20.85
C GLU A 54 -8.04 26.78 21.91
N GLY A 55 -7.38 27.88 22.28
CA GLY A 55 -6.56 28.02 23.49
C GLY A 55 -5.54 26.91 23.74
N GLY A 56 -4.40 26.95 23.04
CA GLY A 56 -3.27 26.04 23.28
C GLY A 56 -2.05 26.40 22.45
N THR A 57 -0.89 25.82 22.77
CA THR A 57 0.32 25.94 21.95
C THR A 57 0.13 25.17 20.65
N TRP A 58 0.50 25.77 19.52
CA TRP A 58 0.41 25.14 18.20
C TRP A 58 1.64 25.44 17.36
N ALA A 59 1.88 24.60 16.36
CA ALA A 59 2.96 24.77 15.40
C ALA A 59 2.47 24.61 13.96
N GLU A 60 3.12 25.34 13.05
CA GLU A 60 2.90 25.28 11.61
C GLU A 60 4.21 24.91 10.91
N PHE A 61 4.14 23.94 9.99
CA PHE A 61 5.23 23.56 9.12
C PHE A 61 4.81 23.80 7.67
N ARG A 62 5.69 24.42 6.88
CA ARG A 62 5.41 24.76 5.48
C ARG A 62 6.61 24.39 4.62
N ASN A 63 6.35 23.70 3.51
CA ASN A 63 7.36 23.29 2.53
C ASN A 63 8.54 22.54 3.19
N VAL A 64 8.22 21.50 3.96
CA VAL A 64 9.19 20.69 4.70
C VAL A 64 9.29 19.30 4.08
N ASP A 65 10.51 18.83 3.87
CA ASP A 65 10.78 17.42 3.60
C ASP A 65 10.89 16.67 4.93
N PHE A 66 9.86 15.90 5.28
CA PHE A 66 9.89 15.05 6.47
C PHE A 66 10.46 13.68 6.11
N ARG A 67 11.68 13.42 6.56
CA ARG A 67 12.40 12.16 6.34
C ARG A 67 12.34 11.32 7.61
N PHE A 68 11.57 10.24 7.59
CA PHE A 68 11.43 9.31 8.73
C PHE A 68 12.19 7.99 8.51
N ASP A 69 12.75 7.78 7.32
CA ASP A 69 13.67 6.69 6.95
C ASP A 69 14.64 7.23 5.89
N GLU A 70 15.83 6.65 5.77
CA GLU A 70 16.89 7.13 4.87
C GLU A 70 16.40 7.37 3.43
N ASP A 71 15.49 6.52 2.96
CA ASP A 71 14.97 6.52 1.59
C ASP A 71 13.53 7.03 1.43
N LEU A 72 12.85 7.45 2.51
CA LEU A 72 11.45 7.88 2.48
C LEU A 72 11.30 9.34 2.87
N VAL A 73 10.72 10.12 1.95
CA VAL A 73 10.41 11.53 2.17
C VAL A 73 8.93 11.77 1.99
N LEU A 74 8.28 12.24 3.05
CA LEU A 74 6.95 12.83 3.00
C LEU A 74 7.11 14.35 2.80
N ARG A 75 6.67 14.86 1.65
CA ARG A 75 6.74 16.29 1.34
C ARG A 75 5.52 16.97 1.95
N ILE A 76 5.75 17.82 2.93
CA ILE A 76 4.71 18.58 3.60
C ILE A 76 4.59 19.94 2.92
N ARG A 77 3.47 20.19 2.25
CA ARG A 77 3.15 21.55 1.75
C ARG A 77 2.68 22.42 2.92
N SER A 78 1.74 21.91 3.70
CA SER A 78 1.29 22.53 4.94
C SER A 78 0.98 21.47 5.99
N LEU A 79 1.34 21.73 7.25
CA LEU A 79 1.00 20.90 8.41
C LEU A 79 0.74 21.83 9.58
N ARG A 80 -0.38 21.62 10.26
CA ARG A 80 -0.74 22.28 11.51
C ARG A 80 -0.93 21.24 12.59
N VAL A 81 -0.29 21.45 13.73
CA VAL A 81 -0.39 20.59 14.91
C VAL A 81 -0.71 21.39 16.15
N ILE A 82 -1.45 20.76 17.06
CA ILE A 82 -1.65 21.24 18.44
C ILE A 82 -0.61 20.54 19.31
N MET A 83 0.12 21.29 20.11
CA MET A 83 1.11 20.75 21.04
C MET A 83 0.46 20.58 22.39
N LYS A 84 0.34 19.33 22.83
CA LYS A 84 -0.16 18.97 24.15
C LYS A 84 0.99 18.58 25.03
N VAL A 85 0.90 18.99 26.28
CA VAL A 85 1.82 18.59 27.34
C VAL A 85 1.74 17.07 27.55
N ASP A 86 2.88 16.39 27.58
CA ASP A 86 2.95 14.93 27.82
C ASP A 86 3.18 14.57 29.31
N SER A 87 3.70 15.50 30.12
CA SER A 87 3.97 15.34 31.56
C SER A 87 3.71 16.63 32.34
N ASP A 88 3.59 16.60 33.67
CA ASP A 88 3.27 17.80 34.47
C ASP A 88 4.26 18.96 34.20
N GLY A 89 3.82 19.99 33.47
CA GLY A 89 4.65 21.13 33.09
C GLY A 89 4.15 21.87 31.84
N PRO A 90 4.78 23.00 31.48
CA PRO A 90 4.52 23.65 30.19
C PRO A 90 5.15 22.84 29.04
N VAL A 91 4.71 23.11 27.81
CA VAL A 91 5.42 22.64 26.60
C VAL A 91 6.83 23.24 26.57
N VAL A 92 7.86 22.38 26.57
CA VAL A 92 9.27 22.79 26.46
C VAL A 92 9.78 22.41 25.08
N PHE A 93 9.93 23.39 24.19
CA PHE A 93 10.28 23.13 22.78
C PHE A 93 11.63 22.43 22.56
N ASP A 94 12.55 22.52 23.53
CA ASP A 94 13.87 21.87 23.48
C ASP A 94 13.86 20.43 24.02
N ASP A 95 12.77 20.02 24.68
CA ASP A 95 12.59 18.67 25.20
C ASP A 95 11.51 17.96 24.39
N PRO A 96 11.89 17.05 23.47
CA PRO A 96 10.94 16.33 22.62
C PRO A 96 10.01 15.39 23.40
N ASP A 97 10.35 15.04 24.65
CA ASP A 97 9.53 14.20 25.52
C ASP A 97 8.54 15.03 26.36
N SER A 98 8.59 16.37 26.29
CA SER A 98 7.69 17.24 27.05
C SER A 98 6.33 17.46 26.39
N PHE A 99 6.18 17.08 25.12
CA PHE A 99 4.94 17.29 24.37
C PHE A 99 4.65 16.19 23.35
N VAL A 100 3.36 15.98 23.13
CA VAL A 100 2.84 15.25 21.97
C VAL A 100 2.22 16.22 20.97
N MET A 101 2.38 15.91 19.68
CA MET A 101 1.78 16.69 18.60
C MET A 101 0.52 16.00 18.11
N GLU A 102 -0.63 16.67 18.26
CA GLU A 102 -1.87 16.23 17.64
C GLU A 102 -2.08 16.90 16.29
N LEU A 103 -2.25 16.08 15.25
CA LEU A 103 -2.50 16.57 13.90
C LEU A 103 -3.86 17.30 13.83
N ALA A 104 -3.82 18.59 13.49
CA ALA A 104 -5.03 19.37 13.20
C ALA A 104 -5.36 19.35 11.70
N GLY A 105 -4.35 19.31 10.84
CA GLY A 105 -4.55 19.16 9.40
C GLY A 105 -3.22 19.22 8.64
N ALA A 106 -3.15 18.55 7.49
CA ALA A 106 -1.99 18.57 6.63
C ALA A 106 -2.35 18.41 5.15
N GLU A 107 -1.55 19.05 4.31
CA GLU A 107 -1.46 18.76 2.88
C GLU A 107 -0.06 18.23 2.60
N THR A 108 -0.01 16.98 2.12
CA THR A 108 1.24 16.26 1.90
C THR A 108 1.26 15.60 0.53
N SER A 109 2.46 15.29 0.05
CA SER A 109 2.68 14.53 -1.17
C SER A 109 3.84 13.56 -1.00
N MET A 110 3.81 12.48 -1.77
CA MET A 110 4.84 11.45 -1.76
C MET A 110 5.04 10.94 -3.18
N GLY A 111 6.29 10.67 -3.55
CA GLY A 111 6.60 10.14 -4.87
C GLY A 111 6.21 8.66 -4.99
N ALA A 112 5.92 8.19 -6.20
CA ALA A 112 5.59 6.78 -6.44
C ALA A 112 6.71 5.80 -6.00
N ARG A 113 7.98 6.23 -6.12
CA ARG A 113 9.14 5.49 -5.58
C ARG A 113 9.06 5.33 -4.06
N ASP A 114 8.76 6.43 -3.37
CA ASP A 114 8.70 6.48 -1.91
C ASP A 114 7.51 5.64 -1.40
N ILE A 115 6.34 5.74 -2.04
CA ILE A 115 5.17 4.87 -1.74
C ILE A 115 5.51 3.40 -1.97
N THR A 116 6.17 3.07 -3.08
CA THR A 116 6.60 1.69 -3.36
C THR A 116 7.50 1.14 -2.25
N ALA A 117 8.49 1.93 -1.82
CA ALA A 117 9.40 1.55 -0.75
C ALA A 117 8.69 1.46 0.62
N LEU A 118 7.73 2.36 0.91
CA LEU A 118 6.92 2.33 2.13
C LEU A 118 6.10 1.03 2.21
N LEU A 119 5.34 0.72 1.16
CA LEU A 119 4.51 -0.47 1.10
C LEU A 119 5.37 -1.75 1.16
N GLY A 120 6.45 -1.79 0.39
CA GLY A 120 7.34 -2.95 0.34
C GLY A 120 8.03 -3.25 1.68
N ARG A 121 8.35 -2.23 2.48
CA ARG A 121 9.06 -2.42 3.76
C ARG A 121 8.14 -2.55 4.97
N TYR A 122 7.13 -1.68 5.08
CA TYR A 122 6.34 -1.57 6.31
C TYR A 122 4.99 -2.29 6.25
N VAL A 123 4.42 -2.48 5.05
CA VAL A 123 3.09 -3.12 4.90
C VAL A 123 3.23 -4.58 4.43
N PHE A 124 4.06 -4.83 3.41
CA PHE A 124 4.23 -6.15 2.77
C PHE A 124 5.63 -6.74 2.94
N GLY A 125 6.47 -6.12 3.77
CA GLY A 125 7.86 -6.53 4.02
C GLY A 125 8.02 -7.75 4.94
N TYR A 126 6.92 -8.36 5.37
CA TYR A 126 6.96 -9.47 6.33
C TYR A 126 7.22 -10.84 5.65
N PRO A 127 7.81 -11.81 6.38
CA PRO A 127 8.02 -13.17 5.87
C PRO A 127 6.70 -13.84 5.49
N GLY A 128 6.63 -14.41 4.28
CA GLY A 128 5.41 -15.06 3.79
C GLY A 128 4.32 -14.10 3.29
N ALA A 129 4.61 -12.81 3.07
CA ALA A 129 3.63 -11.91 2.44
C ALA A 129 3.16 -12.43 1.07
N PRO A 130 1.84 -12.40 0.79
CA PRO A 130 1.30 -12.93 -0.45
C PRO A 130 1.65 -12.05 -1.66
N LEU A 131 1.91 -10.76 -1.42
CA LEU A 131 2.36 -9.80 -2.42
C LEU A 131 3.85 -9.54 -2.26
N LYS A 132 4.60 -9.69 -3.36
CA LYS A 132 6.05 -9.46 -3.46
C LYS A 132 6.33 -8.53 -4.64
N GLU A 133 7.47 -7.85 -4.59
CA GLU A 133 7.97 -7.02 -5.70
C GLU A 133 6.97 -5.95 -6.19
N LEU A 134 6.24 -5.35 -5.24
CA LEU A 134 5.25 -4.32 -5.52
C LEU A 134 5.90 -3.11 -6.19
N THR A 135 5.19 -2.53 -7.16
CA THR A 135 5.55 -1.25 -7.79
C THR A 135 4.29 -0.41 -7.92
N VAL A 136 4.33 0.82 -7.40
CA VAL A 136 3.25 1.79 -7.54
C VAL A 136 3.54 2.69 -8.74
N ARG A 137 2.53 2.89 -9.59
CA ARG A 137 2.59 3.83 -10.71
C ARG A 137 1.36 4.74 -10.61
N PRO A 138 1.51 6.07 -10.74
CA PRO A 138 0.36 6.95 -10.81
C PRO A 138 -0.42 6.64 -12.10
N GLU A 139 -1.72 6.42 -11.95
CA GLU A 139 -2.65 6.32 -13.08
C GLU A 139 -2.85 7.73 -13.67
N ALA A 140 -2.96 7.84 -15.00
CA ALA A 140 -3.08 9.12 -15.68
C ALA A 140 -4.53 9.66 -15.73
N ASP A 141 -5.46 9.08 -14.97
CA ASP A 141 -6.89 9.43 -14.97
C ASP A 141 -7.21 10.61 -14.04
N GLY A 142 -6.52 11.73 -14.28
CA GLY A 142 -7.13 13.06 -14.15
C GLY A 142 -7.60 13.50 -12.76
N GLN A 143 -6.67 13.64 -11.82
CA GLN A 143 -6.62 14.82 -10.94
C GLN A 143 -5.15 15.21 -10.85
N ALA A 144 -4.71 16.12 -11.71
CA ALA A 144 -3.42 16.76 -11.53
C ALA A 144 -3.44 17.45 -10.16
N TYR A 145 -2.69 16.92 -9.20
CA TYR A 145 -2.35 17.67 -7.99
C TYR A 145 -1.53 18.87 -8.45
N HIS A 146 -2.23 19.99 -8.68
CA HIS A 146 -1.60 21.26 -8.98
C HIS A 146 -0.78 21.68 -7.77
N ALA A 147 0.52 21.77 -7.98
CA ALA A 147 1.47 22.24 -6.99
C ALA A 147 1.61 23.76 -7.02
#